data_AF-A0A5Y2S6N1-F1
#
_entry.id   AF-A0A5Y2S6N1-F1
#
_cell.length_a   1.000
_cell.length_b   1.000
_cell.length_c   1.000
_cell.angle_alpha   90.00
_cell.angle_beta   90.00
_cell.angle_gamma   90.00
#
_symmetry.space_group_name_H-M   'P 1'
#
loop_
_entity.id
_entity.type
_entity.pdbx_description
1 polymer ?
#
loop_
_entity_poly.entity_id
_entity_poly.type
_entity_poly.pdbx_seq_one_letter_code
_entity_poly.pdbx_strand_id
1 'polypeptide(L)'
;MFNNYPDQNESSLCGPATFLYALLKDRPDLYSKYIKDLWNVGKAILGSLEITPSQGCRHPTNYTSSDGQTRVPAIDWISMASLRDDMNFFDYSSPDEEFSGITMPSAIVEWATGVGSKIIFNNMSLGALAKYMIIEISNYVSSENHVAVLVNDGLLKGYPSKGPTHWIMWDSKIISVSTELPVDENTPDTDLVDLSVFSWGEVKKMSSFRINRTRSFKEFCGYIYGAVVFEKIR
;
A
#
# COMPACT_ATOMS: atom_id res chain seq x y z
N MET A 1 11.61 17.76 -4.65
CA MET A 1 11.21 16.90 -5.78
C MET A 1 9.70 16.75 -5.68
N PHE A 2 8.96 16.89 -6.79
CA PHE A 2 7.54 16.54 -6.79
C PHE A 2 7.46 15.01 -6.75
N ASN A 3 6.84 14.46 -5.72
CA ASN A 3 6.56 13.04 -5.67
C ASN A 3 5.35 12.78 -6.58
N ASN A 4 5.48 11.84 -7.52
CA ASN A 4 4.43 11.59 -8.53
C ASN A 4 3.38 10.58 -8.07
N TYR A 5 3.53 10.03 -6.86
CA TYR A 5 2.68 9.00 -6.30
C TYR A 5 2.21 9.38 -4.89
N PRO A 6 1.13 8.77 -4.38
CA PRO A 6 0.61 9.06 -3.04
C PRO A 6 1.68 8.90 -1.95
N ASP A 7 1.99 10.01 -1.27
CA ASP A 7 3.06 10.05 -0.28
C ASP A 7 2.51 10.13 1.14
N GLN A 8 2.45 8.98 1.80
CA GLN A 8 2.01 8.88 3.19
C GLN A 8 3.05 9.37 4.21
N ASN A 9 4.29 9.65 3.80
CA ASN A 9 5.43 9.88 4.66
C ASN A 9 5.49 8.84 5.81
N GLU A 10 5.73 9.25 7.06
CA GLU A 10 5.79 8.32 8.20
C GLU A 10 4.42 7.99 8.83
N SER A 11 3.30 8.41 8.23
CA SER A 11 1.96 8.13 8.76
C SER A 11 1.46 6.72 8.46
N SER A 12 0.47 6.24 9.23
CA SER A 12 -0.19 4.93 9.07
C SER A 12 -1.19 4.85 7.90
N LEU A 13 -0.91 5.52 6.78
CA LEU A 13 -1.77 5.61 5.60
C LEU A 13 -1.38 4.66 4.44
N CYS A 14 -0.64 3.58 4.72
CA CYS A 14 -0.11 2.69 3.68
C CYS A 14 -1.18 1.94 2.89
N GLY A 15 -2.26 1.51 3.55
CA GLY A 15 -3.41 0.91 2.88
C GLY A 15 -4.01 1.86 1.83
N PRO A 16 -4.49 3.06 2.24
CA PRO A 16 -4.95 4.09 1.30
C PRO A 16 -3.93 4.42 0.20
N ALA A 17 -2.65 4.55 0.55
CA ALA A 17 -1.59 4.83 -0.43
C ALA A 17 -1.52 3.77 -1.53
N THR A 18 -1.57 2.48 -1.17
CA THR A 18 -1.52 1.39 -2.16
C THR A 18 -2.73 1.36 -3.07
N PHE A 19 -3.95 1.59 -2.54
CA PHE A 19 -5.15 1.67 -3.37
C PHE A 19 -5.12 2.90 -4.28
N LEU A 20 -4.77 4.07 -3.75
CA LEU A 20 -4.69 5.30 -4.53
C LEU A 20 -3.57 5.25 -5.59
N TYR A 21 -2.49 4.51 -5.35
CA TYR A 21 -1.47 4.22 -6.36
C TYR A 21 -2.06 3.44 -7.54
N ALA A 22 -2.83 2.39 -7.28
CA ALA A 22 -3.53 1.64 -8.32
C ALA A 22 -4.55 2.52 -9.09
N LEU A 23 -5.35 3.31 -8.36
CA LEU A 23 -6.31 4.23 -8.95
C LEU A 23 -5.63 5.28 -9.84
N LEU A 24 -4.53 5.87 -9.38
CA LEU A 24 -3.76 6.84 -10.16
C LEU A 24 -3.18 6.21 -11.43
N LYS A 25 -2.67 4.98 -11.35
CA LYS A 25 -2.07 4.26 -12.49
C LYS A 25 -3.10 3.93 -13.57
N ASP A 26 -4.31 3.54 -13.17
CA ASP A 26 -5.34 3.08 -14.10
C ASP A 26 -6.29 4.20 -14.56
N ARG A 27 -6.71 5.04 -13.62
CA ARG A 27 -7.74 6.08 -13.78
C ARG A 27 -7.28 7.39 -13.14
N PRO A 28 -6.21 8.03 -13.69
CA PRO A 28 -5.71 9.30 -13.19
C PRO A 28 -6.77 10.41 -13.22
N ASP A 29 -7.77 10.28 -14.09
CA ASP A 29 -8.94 11.16 -14.14
C ASP A 29 -9.82 11.02 -12.89
N LEU A 30 -10.10 9.80 -12.43
CA LEU A 30 -10.86 9.55 -11.19
C LEU A 30 -10.06 9.96 -9.96
N TYR A 31 -8.76 9.63 -9.91
CA TYR A 31 -7.87 10.08 -8.83
C TYR A 31 -7.87 11.62 -8.71
N SER A 32 -7.71 12.32 -9.84
CA SER A 32 -7.73 13.79 -9.87
C SER A 32 -9.10 14.36 -9.49
N LYS A 33 -10.20 13.75 -9.93
CA LYS A 33 -11.55 14.17 -9.58
C LYS A 33 -11.80 14.00 -8.08
N TYR A 34 -11.43 12.86 -7.51
CA TYR A 34 -11.57 12.57 -6.09
C TYR A 34 -10.91 13.65 -5.22
N ILE A 35 -9.66 14.00 -5.52
CA ILE A 35 -8.94 15.07 -4.81
C ILE A 35 -9.61 16.42 -4.98
N LYS A 36 -10.04 16.77 -6.19
CA LYS A 36 -10.70 18.05 -6.46
C LYS A 36 -12.04 18.18 -5.74
N ASP A 37 -12.81 17.11 -5.66
CA ASP A 37 -14.09 17.10 -4.95
C ASP A 37 -13.87 17.28 -3.45
N LEU A 38 -12.92 16.54 -2.85
CA LEU A 38 -12.53 16.72 -1.46
C LEU A 38 -12.05 18.15 -1.17
N TRP A 39 -11.20 18.71 -2.03
CA TRP A 39 -10.65 20.05 -1.85
C TRP A 39 -11.71 21.15 -1.97
N ASN A 40 -12.56 21.08 -2.99
CA ASN A 40 -13.51 22.17 -3.29
C ASN A 40 -14.83 22.06 -2.53
N VAL A 41 -15.25 20.84 -2.19
CA VAL A 41 -16.60 20.56 -1.63
C VAL A 41 -16.51 19.95 -0.23
N GLY A 42 -15.36 19.40 0.16
CA GLY A 42 -15.18 18.73 1.45
C GLY A 42 -15.77 17.33 1.53
N LYS A 43 -16.16 16.74 0.39
CA LYS A 43 -16.66 15.36 0.25
C LYS A 43 -16.46 14.89 -1.19
N ALA A 44 -16.41 13.59 -1.41
CA ALA A 44 -16.23 13.03 -2.75
C ALA A 44 -17.01 11.74 -2.95
N ILE A 45 -17.32 11.43 -4.21
CA ILE A 45 -17.85 10.13 -4.62
C ILE A 45 -16.82 9.48 -5.52
N LEU A 46 -16.40 8.27 -5.17
CA LEU A 46 -15.47 7.46 -5.95
C LEU A 46 -16.11 6.12 -6.26
N GLY A 47 -16.74 6.02 -7.44
CA GLY A 47 -17.59 4.87 -7.78
C GLY A 47 -18.82 4.83 -6.86
N SER A 48 -18.99 3.75 -6.10
CA SER A 48 -20.04 3.63 -5.07
C SER A 48 -19.58 4.06 -3.66
N LEU A 49 -18.34 4.53 -3.50
CA LEU A 49 -17.82 5.01 -2.22
C LEU A 49 -18.26 6.46 -2.02
N GLU A 50 -18.91 6.75 -0.90
CA GLU A 50 -19.31 8.11 -0.50
C GLU A 50 -18.39 8.62 0.60
N ILE A 51 -17.30 9.29 0.24
CA ILE A 51 -16.29 9.74 1.19
C ILE A 51 -16.71 11.07 1.83
N THR A 52 -16.98 11.04 3.13
CA THR A 52 -17.30 12.24 3.92
C THR A 52 -16.34 12.40 5.10
N PRO A 53 -15.25 13.17 4.95
CA PRO A 53 -14.23 13.30 5.99
C PRO A 53 -14.78 13.93 7.28
N SER A 54 -14.46 13.31 8.41
CA SER A 54 -14.77 13.75 9.76
C SER A 54 -14.17 15.14 10.04
N GLN A 55 -14.61 15.75 11.15
CA GLN A 55 -14.02 17.01 11.59
C GLN A 55 -12.54 16.85 11.94
N GLY A 56 -12.14 15.68 12.46
CA GLY A 56 -10.76 15.37 12.81
C GLY A 56 -9.86 15.25 11.57
N CYS A 57 -10.32 14.57 10.52
CA CYS A 57 -9.59 14.49 9.26
C CYS A 57 -9.39 15.87 8.61
N ARG A 58 -10.38 16.76 8.72
CA ARG A 58 -10.35 18.14 8.18
C ARG A 58 -9.55 19.12 9.05
N HIS A 59 -9.40 18.84 10.34
CA HIS A 59 -8.66 19.65 11.30
C HIS A 59 -7.66 18.78 12.05
N PRO A 60 -6.65 18.23 11.35
CA PRO A 60 -5.77 17.23 11.94
C PRO A 60 -4.93 17.80 13.06
N THR A 61 -4.81 17.04 14.14
CA THR A 61 -3.91 17.39 15.26
C THR A 61 -2.48 16.94 14.93
N ASN A 62 -1.48 17.68 15.43
CA ASN A 62 -0.05 17.43 15.19
C ASN A 62 0.33 17.25 13.70
N TYR A 63 -0.42 17.86 12.79
CA TYR A 63 -0.19 17.74 11.35
C TYR A 63 1.10 18.44 10.88
N THR A 64 1.47 19.50 11.59
CA THR A 64 2.68 20.29 11.34
C THR A 64 3.71 19.98 12.41
N SER A 65 4.96 19.70 12.01
CA SER A 65 6.09 19.55 12.92
C SER A 65 6.51 20.90 13.54
N SER A 66 7.38 20.86 14.56
CA SER A 66 7.85 22.04 15.27
C SER A 66 8.60 23.06 14.40
N ASP A 67 9.11 22.62 13.24
CA ASP A 67 9.78 23.44 12.22
C ASP A 67 8.81 24.04 11.18
N GLY A 68 7.50 23.83 11.33
CA GLY A 68 6.47 24.37 10.43
C GLY A 68 6.22 23.54 9.17
N GLN A 69 6.88 22.40 8.99
CA GLN A 69 6.63 21.51 7.85
C GLN A 69 5.42 20.61 8.09
N THR A 70 4.66 20.32 7.03
CA THR A 70 3.57 19.34 7.09
C THR A 70 4.15 17.93 7.10
N ARG A 71 3.67 17.07 8.00
CA ARG A 71 4.18 15.70 8.16
C ARG A 71 3.77 14.77 7.02
N VAL A 72 2.68 15.09 6.33
CA VAL A 72 2.24 14.45 5.08
C VAL A 72 1.95 15.61 4.11
N PRO A 73 2.22 15.50 2.80
CA PRO A 73 1.81 16.55 1.86
C PRO A 73 0.29 16.77 1.90
N ALA A 74 -0.18 18.01 1.79
CA ALA A 74 -1.60 18.34 2.01
C ALA A 74 -2.58 17.61 1.09
N ILE A 75 -2.21 17.40 -0.18
CA ILE A 75 -3.01 16.65 -1.15
C ILE A 75 -3.06 15.15 -0.79
N ASP A 76 -1.94 14.63 -0.30
CA ASP A 76 -1.82 13.24 0.12
C ASP A 76 -2.56 12.98 1.43
N TRP A 77 -2.51 13.92 2.38
CA TRP A 77 -3.32 13.88 3.59
C TRP A 77 -4.81 13.89 3.26
N ILE A 78 -5.29 14.92 2.54
CA ILE A 78 -6.73 15.03 2.27
C ILE A 78 -7.25 13.82 1.50
N SER A 79 -6.48 13.23 0.60
CA SER A 79 -6.92 12.03 -0.12
C SER A 79 -6.88 10.77 0.73
N MET A 80 -5.73 10.42 1.32
CA MET A 80 -5.56 9.16 2.03
C MET A 80 -6.27 9.14 3.39
N ALA A 81 -6.21 10.23 4.15
CA ALA A 81 -6.87 10.30 5.46
C ALA A 81 -8.39 10.25 5.30
N SER A 82 -8.95 10.97 4.31
CA SER A 82 -10.38 10.92 4.01
C SER A 82 -10.86 9.53 3.63
N LEU A 83 -10.12 8.82 2.77
CA LEU A 83 -10.47 7.45 2.37
C LEU A 83 -10.44 6.48 3.56
N ARG A 84 -9.50 6.70 4.49
CA ARG A 84 -9.36 5.87 5.70
C ARG A 84 -10.46 6.15 6.72
N ASP A 85 -10.76 7.42 6.95
CA ASP A 85 -11.72 7.91 7.93
C ASP A 85 -13.16 7.46 7.62
N ASP A 86 -13.47 7.22 6.34
CA ASP A 86 -14.76 6.70 5.88
C ASP A 86 -14.99 5.21 6.22
N MET A 87 -13.97 4.50 6.70
CA MET A 87 -14.15 3.17 7.27
C MET A 87 -14.92 3.31 8.59
N ASN A 88 -16.24 3.03 8.55
CA ASN A 88 -17.32 3.12 9.57
C ASN A 88 -17.04 2.71 11.05
N PHE A 89 -15.79 2.51 11.46
CA PHE A 89 -15.41 2.08 12.79
C PHE A 89 -14.60 3.14 13.56
N PHE A 90 -13.87 4.08 12.94
CA PHE A 90 -13.01 5.04 13.66
C PHE A 90 -12.70 6.33 12.89
N ASP A 91 -12.88 7.49 13.54
CA ASP A 91 -12.35 8.78 13.06
C ASP A 91 -10.82 8.73 13.02
N TYR A 92 -10.19 9.15 11.91
CA TYR A 92 -8.74 9.32 11.79
C TYR A 92 -8.36 10.79 11.74
N SER A 93 -7.68 11.28 12.78
CA SER A 93 -7.53 12.71 13.04
C SER A 93 -6.08 13.19 13.20
N SER A 94 -5.09 12.29 13.15
CA SER A 94 -3.68 12.64 13.32
C SER A 94 -2.71 11.69 12.61
N PRO A 95 -1.59 12.19 12.03
CA PRO A 95 -0.50 11.33 11.56
C PRO A 95 0.07 10.38 12.65
N ASP A 96 -0.09 10.72 13.93
CA ASP A 96 0.36 9.94 15.09
C ASP A 96 -0.57 8.78 15.46
N GLU A 97 -1.78 8.72 14.90
CA GLU A 97 -2.74 7.67 15.21
C GLU A 97 -2.32 6.35 14.54
N GLU A 98 -1.37 5.68 15.20
CA GLU A 98 -1.06 4.27 15.00
C GLU A 98 -2.23 3.46 15.53
N PHE A 99 -3.18 3.18 14.64
CA PHE A 99 -4.21 2.21 14.98
C PHE A 99 -3.53 0.86 15.16
N SER A 100 -3.84 0.17 16.26
CA SER A 100 -3.31 -1.16 16.59
C SER A 100 -3.59 -2.24 15.52
N GLY A 101 -4.33 -1.90 14.48
CA GLY A 101 -4.48 -2.65 13.25
C GLY A 101 -4.15 -1.76 12.06
N ILE A 102 -3.10 -2.14 11.33
CA ILE A 102 -2.93 -1.94 9.89
C ILE A 102 -4.29 -1.97 9.19
N THR A 103 -4.48 -1.15 8.14
CA THR A 103 -5.64 -1.26 7.25
C THR A 103 -5.99 -2.73 6.98
N MET A 104 -7.17 -3.18 7.39
CA MET A 104 -7.56 -4.57 7.19
C MET A 104 -7.71 -4.86 5.70
N PRO A 105 -7.41 -6.09 5.22
CA PRO A 105 -7.58 -6.47 3.81
C PRO A 105 -9.00 -6.18 3.29
N SER A 106 -10.00 -6.30 4.16
CA SER A 106 -11.40 -5.98 3.85
C SER A 106 -11.60 -4.54 3.36
N ALA A 107 -10.81 -3.59 3.85
CA ALA A 107 -10.87 -2.19 3.41
C ALA A 107 -10.35 -2.02 1.97
N ILE A 108 -9.22 -2.64 1.64
CA ILE A 108 -8.69 -2.62 0.27
C ILE A 108 -9.69 -3.30 -0.69
N VAL A 109 -10.32 -4.39 -0.25
CA VAL A 109 -11.40 -5.06 -1.00
C VAL A 109 -12.60 -4.13 -1.20
N GLU A 110 -13.05 -3.43 -0.16
CA GLU A 110 -14.16 -2.48 -0.25
C GLU A 110 -13.83 -1.34 -1.21
N TRP A 111 -12.64 -0.74 -1.11
CA TRP A 111 -12.25 0.34 -2.01
C TRP A 111 -12.14 -0.13 -3.47
N ALA A 112 -11.52 -1.29 -3.71
CA ALA A 112 -11.39 -1.86 -5.05
C ALA A 112 -12.75 -2.19 -5.66
N THR A 113 -13.64 -2.85 -4.92
CA THR A 113 -14.99 -3.16 -5.41
C THR A 113 -15.87 -1.92 -5.55
N GLY A 114 -15.66 -0.91 -4.70
CA GLY A 114 -16.35 0.38 -4.77
C GLY A 114 -16.09 1.14 -6.07
N VAL A 115 -14.92 0.94 -6.69
CA VAL A 115 -14.60 1.47 -8.03
C VAL A 115 -14.84 0.48 -9.16
N GLY A 116 -15.56 -0.61 -8.88
CA GLY A 116 -15.96 -1.61 -9.88
C GLY A 116 -14.90 -2.65 -10.24
N SER A 117 -13.77 -2.70 -9.52
CA SER A 117 -12.78 -3.76 -9.69
C SER A 117 -13.25 -5.08 -9.06
N LYS A 118 -12.76 -6.20 -9.60
CA LYS A 118 -13.02 -7.55 -9.07
C LYS A 118 -11.84 -8.04 -8.25
N ILE A 119 -12.15 -8.67 -7.12
CA ILE A 119 -11.14 -9.32 -6.29
C ILE A 119 -10.81 -10.70 -6.85
N ILE A 120 -9.53 -10.94 -7.08
CA ILE A 120 -8.97 -12.22 -7.59
C ILE A 120 -8.46 -13.06 -6.42
N PHE A 121 -7.82 -12.42 -5.45
CA PHE A 121 -7.23 -13.07 -4.29
C PHE A 121 -7.38 -12.18 -3.06
N ASN A 122 -7.71 -12.77 -1.92
CA ASN A 122 -7.72 -12.08 -0.64
C ASN A 122 -7.38 -13.10 0.45
N ASN A 123 -6.19 -12.96 1.04
CA ASN A 123 -5.75 -13.81 2.13
C ASN A 123 -4.88 -13.02 3.12
N MET A 124 -5.01 -13.36 4.40
CA MET A 124 -4.20 -12.81 5.48
C MET A 124 -3.99 -13.90 6.52
N SER A 125 -2.79 -13.91 7.12
CA SER A 125 -2.42 -14.79 8.21
C SER A 125 -1.77 -14.01 9.34
N LEU A 126 -1.89 -14.52 10.57
CA LEU A 126 -1.15 -14.02 11.73
C LEU A 126 0.36 -14.34 11.64
N GLY A 127 0.72 -15.34 10.84
CA GLY A 127 2.11 -15.69 10.52
C GLY A 127 2.44 -15.42 9.05
N ALA A 128 3.72 -15.58 8.71
CA ALA A 128 4.15 -15.47 7.31
C ALA A 128 3.41 -16.48 6.41
N LEU A 129 3.09 -16.08 5.19
CA LEU A 129 2.48 -16.95 4.19
C LEU A 129 3.45 -18.05 3.76
N ALA A 130 2.89 -19.17 3.32
CA ALA A 130 3.68 -20.24 2.75
C ALA A 130 4.33 -19.79 1.42
N LYS A 131 5.56 -20.27 1.17
CA LYS A 131 6.35 -19.96 -0.04
C LYS A 131 5.56 -20.13 -1.35
N TYR A 132 4.79 -21.21 -1.48
CA TYR A 132 4.00 -21.46 -2.70
C TYR A 132 2.90 -20.40 -2.91
N MET A 133 2.27 -19.90 -1.84
CA MET A 133 1.29 -18.82 -1.96
C MET A 133 1.96 -17.52 -2.40
N ILE A 134 3.16 -17.24 -1.90
CA ILE A 134 3.93 -16.04 -2.27
C ILE A 134 4.30 -16.08 -3.76
N ILE A 135 4.68 -17.26 -4.29
CA ILE A 135 4.91 -17.48 -5.72
C ILE A 135 3.62 -17.26 -6.52
N GLU A 136 2.49 -17.82 -6.06
CA GLU A 136 1.18 -17.60 -6.68
C GLU A 136 0.81 -16.11 -6.73
N ILE A 137 0.94 -15.40 -5.61
CA ILE A 137 0.66 -13.96 -5.49
C ILE A 137 1.54 -13.16 -6.48
N SER A 138 2.83 -13.50 -6.57
CA SER A 138 3.78 -12.87 -7.49
C SER A 138 3.36 -13.05 -8.95
N ASN A 139 2.77 -14.20 -9.28
CA ASN A 139 2.31 -14.48 -10.63
C ASN A 139 1.11 -13.66 -11.08
N TYR A 140 0.34 -13.08 -10.15
CA TYR A 140 -0.73 -12.15 -10.50
C TYR A 140 -0.23 -10.79 -10.99
N VAL A 141 1.02 -10.39 -10.70
CA VAL A 141 1.55 -9.09 -11.14
C VAL A 141 1.56 -9.02 -12.67
N SER A 142 0.74 -8.12 -13.21
CA SER A 142 0.54 -7.90 -14.65
C SER A 142 -0.03 -6.51 -14.93
N SER A 143 -0.27 -6.16 -16.19
CA SER A 143 -0.98 -4.92 -16.54
C SER A 143 -2.47 -4.95 -16.18
N GLU A 144 -3.02 -6.14 -15.93
CA GLU A 144 -4.45 -6.36 -15.71
C GLU A 144 -4.81 -6.54 -14.23
N ASN A 145 -3.82 -6.59 -13.32
CA ASN A 145 -4.04 -6.80 -11.89
C ASN A 145 -3.13 -5.91 -11.05
N HIS A 146 -3.61 -5.55 -9.87
CA HIS A 146 -2.82 -4.93 -8.80
C HIS A 146 -2.63 -5.91 -7.65
N VAL A 147 -1.44 -5.94 -7.07
CA VAL A 147 -1.04 -6.89 -6.03
C VAL A 147 -0.62 -6.10 -4.78
N ALA A 148 -1.61 -5.76 -3.95
CA ALA A 148 -1.37 -5.12 -2.66
C ALA A 148 -0.94 -6.19 -1.66
N VAL A 149 0.20 -6.03 -0.99
CA VAL A 149 0.78 -7.03 -0.12
C VAL A 149 1.01 -6.45 1.27
N LEU A 150 0.55 -7.20 2.26
CA LEU A 150 0.79 -6.90 3.65
C LEU A 150 2.11 -7.50 4.09
N VAL A 151 3.03 -6.65 4.50
CA VAL A 151 4.37 -7.02 4.92
C VAL A 151 4.69 -6.55 6.34
N ASN A 152 5.76 -7.10 6.88
CA ASN A 152 6.51 -6.42 7.94
C ASN A 152 7.45 -5.38 7.29
N ASP A 153 7.37 -4.11 7.71
CA ASP A 153 8.15 -2.98 7.19
C ASP A 153 9.65 -3.08 7.43
N GLY A 154 10.09 -3.96 8.34
CA GLY A 154 11.47 -4.39 8.46
C GLY A 154 12.02 -4.93 7.13
N LEU A 155 11.16 -5.43 6.23
CA LEU A 155 11.51 -5.81 4.86
C LEU A 155 12.23 -4.67 4.12
N LEU A 156 11.72 -3.44 4.25
CA LEU A 156 12.22 -2.26 3.53
C LEU A 156 13.12 -1.36 4.38
N LYS A 157 12.97 -1.40 5.71
CA LYS A 157 13.71 -0.54 6.64
C LYS A 157 14.94 -1.19 7.27
N GLY A 158 15.01 -2.52 7.30
CA GLY A 158 16.18 -3.26 7.78
C GLY A 158 16.30 -3.41 9.30
N TYR A 159 15.31 -2.99 10.09
CA TYR A 159 15.26 -3.26 11.52
C TYR A 159 14.29 -4.41 11.85
N PRO A 160 14.49 -5.12 12.98
CA PRO A 160 13.55 -6.14 13.43
C PRO A 160 12.23 -5.49 13.86
N SER A 161 11.16 -5.87 13.18
CA SER A 161 9.78 -5.59 13.57
C SER A 161 9.04 -6.92 13.66
N LYS A 162 7.98 -7.01 14.48
CA LYS A 162 7.22 -8.25 14.69
C LYS A 162 5.85 -8.14 14.05
N GLY A 163 5.47 -9.16 13.29
CA GLY A 163 4.14 -9.28 12.69
C GLY A 163 3.97 -8.40 11.45
N PRO A 164 2.78 -8.41 10.83
CA PRO A 164 2.49 -7.47 9.76
C PRO A 164 2.56 -6.04 10.31
N THR A 165 3.03 -5.07 9.52
CA THR A 165 3.04 -3.65 9.91
C THR A 165 2.76 -2.67 8.77
N HIS A 166 2.80 -3.09 7.49
CA HIS A 166 2.77 -2.15 6.37
C HIS A 166 2.26 -2.74 5.06
N TRP A 167 1.48 -1.97 4.31
CA TRP A 167 1.04 -2.33 2.95
C TRP A 167 1.99 -1.76 1.90
N ILE A 168 2.28 -2.56 0.88
CA ILE A 168 3.03 -2.16 -0.32
C ILE A 168 2.29 -2.64 -1.56
N MET A 169 2.58 -2.06 -2.73
CA MET A 169 2.18 -2.64 -4.01
C MET A 169 3.38 -3.33 -4.63
N TRP A 170 3.24 -4.58 -5.06
CA TRP A 170 4.23 -5.21 -5.94
C TRP A 170 4.04 -4.67 -7.35
N ASP A 171 5.01 -3.90 -7.84
CA ASP A 171 5.00 -3.30 -9.18
C ASP A 171 5.71 -4.19 -10.22
N SER A 172 6.52 -5.16 -9.76
CA SER A 172 7.03 -6.24 -10.59
C SER A 172 6.90 -7.59 -9.88
N LYS A 173 7.00 -8.68 -10.66
CA LYS A 173 7.19 -10.02 -10.12
C LYS A 173 8.46 -10.09 -9.26
N ILE A 174 8.47 -11.01 -8.30
CA ILE A 174 9.67 -11.42 -7.59
C ILE A 174 10.60 -12.12 -8.57
N ILE A 175 11.82 -11.63 -8.69
CA ILE A 175 12.87 -12.21 -9.54
C ILE A 175 14.02 -12.76 -8.70
N SER A 176 14.58 -13.86 -9.17
CA SER A 176 15.89 -14.34 -8.75
C SER A 176 16.95 -13.36 -9.25
N VAL A 177 17.82 -12.89 -8.36
CA VAL A 177 18.93 -11.98 -8.71
C VAL A 177 19.99 -12.71 -9.53
N SER A 178 20.17 -14.02 -9.30
CA SER A 178 21.19 -14.81 -9.98
C SER A 178 20.80 -15.19 -11.40
N THR A 179 19.51 -15.48 -11.64
CA THR A 179 19.01 -15.92 -12.96
C THR A 179 18.27 -14.83 -13.73
N GLU A 180 17.87 -13.75 -13.06
CA GLU A 180 16.99 -12.69 -13.58
C GLU A 180 15.60 -13.18 -14.02
N LEU A 181 15.22 -14.40 -13.64
CA LEU A 181 13.93 -15.00 -13.95
C LEU A 181 12.95 -14.86 -12.77
N PRO A 182 11.63 -14.86 -13.02
CA PRO A 182 10.64 -14.96 -11.96
C PRO A 182 10.88 -16.20 -11.10
N VAL A 183 10.71 -16.05 -9.79
CA VAL A 183 10.83 -17.18 -8.86
C VAL A 183 9.70 -18.18 -9.05
N ASP A 184 10.02 -19.45 -8.84
CA ASP A 184 9.13 -20.61 -8.94
C ASP A 184 9.35 -21.58 -7.75
N GLU A 185 8.67 -22.72 -7.78
CA GLU A 185 8.81 -23.76 -6.75
C GLU A 185 10.23 -24.36 -6.66
N ASN A 186 11.01 -24.29 -7.74
CA ASN A 186 12.37 -24.82 -7.83
C ASN A 186 13.43 -23.82 -7.34
N THR A 187 13.05 -22.55 -7.17
CA THR A 187 13.95 -21.49 -6.73
C THR A 187 14.49 -21.80 -5.32
N PRO A 188 15.82 -21.89 -5.12
CA PRO A 188 16.41 -22.22 -3.83
C PRO A 188 16.08 -21.18 -2.75
N ASP A 189 15.88 -21.64 -1.53
CA ASP A 189 15.64 -20.78 -0.36
C ASP A 189 16.77 -19.77 -0.09
N THR A 190 17.99 -20.11 -0.51
CA THR A 190 19.20 -19.29 -0.37
C THR A 190 19.38 -18.28 -1.50
N ASP A 191 18.63 -18.42 -2.60
CA ASP A 191 18.77 -17.52 -3.74
C ASP A 191 18.34 -16.11 -3.34
N LEU A 192 19.06 -15.10 -3.83
CA LEU A 192 18.75 -13.71 -3.53
C LEU A 192 17.61 -13.27 -4.44
N VAL A 193 16.63 -12.56 -3.87
CA VAL A 193 15.47 -12.08 -4.61
C VAL A 193 15.33 -10.58 -4.52
N ASP A 194 14.71 -10.00 -5.54
CA ASP A 194 14.34 -8.59 -5.59
C ASP A 194 13.06 -8.40 -6.42
N LEU A 195 12.44 -7.23 -6.29
CA LEU A 195 11.27 -6.81 -7.04
C LEU A 195 11.11 -5.30 -6.94
N SER A 196 10.43 -4.68 -7.89
CA SER A 196 10.00 -3.29 -7.78
C SER A 196 8.75 -3.20 -6.89
N VAL A 197 8.75 -2.29 -5.92
CA VAL A 197 7.62 -2.06 -5.02
C VAL A 197 7.28 -0.57 -4.97
N PHE A 198 6.00 -0.27 -4.84
CA PHE A 198 5.53 1.04 -4.40
C PHE A 198 5.40 1.06 -2.88
N SER A 199 6.01 2.06 -2.24
CA SER A 199 5.87 2.35 -0.81
C SER A 199 6.36 3.77 -0.52
N TRP A 200 5.73 4.48 0.42
CA TRP A 200 6.13 5.83 0.84
C TRP A 200 6.32 6.82 -0.32
N GLY A 201 5.37 6.83 -1.26
CA GLY A 201 5.40 7.72 -2.42
C GLY A 201 6.43 7.35 -3.50
N GLU A 202 7.22 6.30 -3.34
CA GLU A 202 8.27 5.92 -4.28
C GLU A 202 8.00 4.55 -4.93
N VAL A 203 8.37 4.41 -6.21
CA VAL A 203 8.48 3.11 -6.90
C VAL A 203 9.95 2.84 -7.16
N LYS A 204 10.50 1.80 -6.54
CA LYS A 204 11.89 1.37 -6.76
C LYS A 204 12.06 -0.09 -6.38
N LYS A 205 13.23 -0.66 -6.67
CA LYS A 205 13.60 -2.00 -6.20
C LYS A 205 13.55 -2.05 -4.68
N MET A 206 13.04 -3.15 -4.13
CA MET A 206 13.00 -3.41 -2.69
C MET A 206 14.40 -3.24 -2.09
N SER A 207 15.43 -3.73 -2.79
CA SER A 207 16.83 -3.58 -2.41
C SER A 207 17.33 -2.13 -2.33
N SER A 208 16.63 -1.17 -2.94
CA SER A 208 16.99 0.26 -2.97
C SER A 208 16.22 1.13 -1.96
N PHE A 209 15.40 0.52 -1.10
CA PHE A 209 14.86 1.20 0.08
C PHE A 209 15.92 1.34 1.18
N ARG A 210 15.54 1.82 2.36
CA ARG A 210 16.46 2.07 3.49
C ARG A 210 17.31 0.83 3.86
N ILE A 211 16.82 -0.37 3.60
CA ILE A 211 17.57 -1.63 3.80
C ILE A 211 18.85 -1.73 2.94
N ASN A 212 18.87 -1.13 1.74
CA ASN A 212 19.99 -1.11 0.81
C ASN A 212 20.65 -2.49 0.52
N ARG A 213 19.85 -3.58 0.46
CA ARG A 213 20.31 -4.94 0.16
C ARG A 213 19.19 -5.84 -0.34
N THR A 214 19.54 -6.89 -1.08
CA THR A 214 18.65 -8.01 -1.40
C THR A 214 18.57 -8.97 -0.20
N ARG A 215 17.61 -9.90 -0.24
CA ARG A 215 17.39 -10.93 0.79
C ARG A 215 17.34 -12.30 0.16
N SER A 216 17.69 -13.34 0.92
CA SER A 216 17.43 -14.71 0.49
C SER A 216 15.92 -14.92 0.34
N PHE A 217 15.49 -15.80 -0.56
CA PHE A 217 14.08 -16.03 -0.80
C PHE A 217 13.34 -16.49 0.47
N LYS A 218 13.99 -17.31 1.29
CA LYS A 218 13.47 -17.72 2.61
C LYS A 218 13.29 -16.54 3.55
N GLU A 219 14.30 -15.67 3.64
CA GLU A 219 14.22 -14.47 4.47
C GLU A 219 13.10 -13.55 3.99
N PHE A 220 13.00 -13.29 2.67
CA PHE A 220 11.92 -12.51 2.05
C PHE A 220 10.54 -13.06 2.41
N CYS A 221 10.33 -14.38 2.26
CA CYS A 221 9.04 -15.00 2.56
C CYS A 221 8.59 -14.77 4.02
N GLY A 222 9.55 -14.69 4.95
CA GLY A 222 9.28 -14.41 6.37
C GLY A 222 8.68 -13.02 6.65
N TYR A 223 8.66 -12.11 5.67
CA TYR A 223 8.09 -10.78 5.79
C TYR A 223 6.68 -10.65 5.21
N ILE A 224 6.13 -11.67 4.55
CA ILE A 224 4.86 -11.57 3.80
C ILE A 224 3.73 -12.21 4.61
N TYR A 225 2.69 -11.44 4.94
CA TYR A 225 1.62 -11.87 5.85
C TYR A 225 0.24 -11.95 5.20
N GLY A 226 0.06 -11.33 4.03
CA GLY A 226 -1.21 -11.31 3.34
C GLY A 226 -1.12 -10.58 2.01
N ALA A 227 -2.16 -10.71 1.19
CA ALA A 227 -2.30 -9.93 -0.02
C ALA A 227 -3.77 -9.77 -0.40
N VAL A 228 -4.05 -8.66 -1.10
CA VAL A 228 -5.28 -8.46 -1.86
C VAL A 228 -4.86 -8.24 -3.31
N VAL A 229 -5.38 -9.08 -4.21
CA VAL A 229 -5.22 -8.93 -5.64
C VAL A 229 -6.56 -8.56 -6.25
N PHE A 230 -6.57 -7.52 -7.06
CA PHE A 230 -7.76 -7.05 -7.73
C PHE A 230 -7.45 -6.69 -9.18
N GLU A 231 -8.45 -6.83 -10.05
CA GLU A 231 -8.34 -6.46 -11.46
C GLU A 231 -8.05 -4.97 -11.62
N LYS A 232 -7.47 -4.61 -12.76
CA LYS A 232 -7.33 -3.24 -13.21
C LYS A 232 -8.66 -2.47 -13.09
N ILE A 233 -8.60 -1.26 -12.55
CA ILE A 233 -9.74 -0.36 -12.42
C ILE A 233 -10.07 0.19 -13.82
N ARG A 234 -11.33 0.06 -14.25
CA ARG A 234 -11.77 0.42 -15.62
C ARG A 234 -12.52 1.73 -15.66
#